data_AF-A0A382YI32-F1
#
_entry.id   AF-A0A382YI32-F1
#
_cell.length_a   1.000
_cell.length_b   1.000
_cell.length_c   1.000
_cell.angle_alpha   90.00
_cell.angle_beta   90.00
_cell.angle_gamma   90.00
#
_symmetry.space_group_name_H-M   'P 1'
#
loop_
_entity.id
_entity.type
_entity.pdbx_description
1 polymer ?
#
loop_
_entity_poly.entity_id
_entity_poly.type
_entity_poly.pdbx_seq_one_letter_code
_entity_poly.pdbx_strand_id
1 'polypeptide(L)'
;MEPFQTIRQGIIERYSVLVEDPTEFAEAIYKPLKQSFRINTLKGDKENILEQLKNYDPEIIEVPWNDNAYVSQLNNLGSSLEHFVGQIYIQELTSMIPPLVVKDVIDNNTILDCCAAPGSKTTQIAGMMQNRGHIIANDSRHARLKSLRGNLDRLGVTN
;
A
#
# COMPACT_ATOMS: atom_id res chain seq x y z
N MET A 1 17.87 1.23 -36.48
CA MET A 1 18.12 0.27 -35.39
C MET A 1 17.42 0.88 -34.18
N GLU A 2 16.22 0.38 -33.86
CA GLU A 2 15.23 1.08 -33.03
C GLU A 2 15.59 1.05 -31.53
N PRO A 3 15.61 2.19 -30.80
CA PRO A 3 16.22 2.27 -29.46
C PRO A 3 15.43 1.66 -28.30
N PHE A 4 14.29 1.00 -28.53
CA PHE A 4 13.33 0.66 -27.46
C PHE A 4 13.03 -0.84 -27.28
N GLN A 5 13.89 -1.72 -27.79
CA GLN A 5 13.70 -3.18 -27.70
C GLN A 5 14.08 -3.77 -26.31
N THR A 6 13.72 -3.11 -25.20
CA THR A 6 14.27 -3.41 -23.87
C THR A 6 13.16 -3.77 -22.88
N ILE A 7 12.83 -5.07 -22.79
CA ILE A 7 11.93 -5.73 -21.80
C ILE A 7 10.44 -5.34 -21.87
N ARG A 8 10.08 -4.06 -21.93
CA ARG A 8 8.67 -3.60 -21.93
C ARG A 8 7.91 -4.02 -23.19
N GLN A 9 8.58 -3.98 -24.34
CA GLN A 9 7.99 -4.41 -25.60
C GLN A 9 7.59 -5.90 -25.59
N GLY A 10 8.44 -6.77 -25.02
CA GLY A 10 8.13 -8.19 -24.90
C GLY A 10 6.98 -8.48 -23.91
N ILE A 11 6.81 -7.65 -22.88
CA ILE A 11 5.65 -7.71 -21.98
C ILE A 11 4.38 -7.33 -22.74
N ILE A 12 4.43 -6.22 -23.50
CA ILE A 12 3.31 -5.76 -24.32
C ILE A 12 2.91 -6.87 -25.29
N GLU A 13 3.83 -7.33 -26.15
CA GLU A 13 3.58 -8.38 -27.12
C GLU A 13 3.00 -9.66 -26.51
N ARG A 14 3.53 -10.09 -25.35
CA ARG A 14 3.06 -11.30 -24.67
C ARG A 14 1.65 -11.17 -24.10
N TYR A 15 1.31 -10.01 -23.53
CA TYR A 15 0.06 -9.84 -22.77
C TYR A 15 -1.02 -9.08 -23.53
N SER A 16 -0.72 -8.47 -24.68
CA SER A 16 -1.69 -7.82 -25.55
C SER A 16 -2.84 -8.74 -25.99
N VAL A 17 -2.62 -10.05 -26.03
CA VAL A 17 -3.66 -11.04 -26.36
C VAL A 17 -4.70 -11.25 -25.25
N LEU A 18 -4.43 -10.76 -24.03
CA LEU A 18 -5.30 -10.91 -22.86
C LEU A 18 -6.16 -9.67 -22.58
N VAL A 19 -5.98 -8.60 -23.35
CA VAL A 19 -6.63 -7.30 -23.12
C VAL A 19 -7.44 -6.89 -24.34
N GLU A 20 -8.48 -6.10 -24.13
CA GLU A 20 -9.36 -5.62 -25.21
C GLU A 20 -8.65 -4.58 -26.10
N ASP A 21 -7.87 -3.68 -25.51
CA ASP A 21 -7.08 -2.67 -26.23
C ASP A 21 -5.58 -2.81 -25.93
N PRO A 22 -4.81 -3.44 -26.85
CA PRO A 22 -3.35 -3.54 -26.75
C PRO A 22 -2.61 -2.20 -26.68
N THR A 23 -3.13 -1.16 -27.34
CA THR A 23 -2.50 0.16 -27.40
C THR A 23 -2.64 0.86 -26.07
N GLU A 24 -3.85 0.87 -25.51
CA GLU A 24 -4.10 1.45 -24.18
C GLU A 24 -3.29 0.72 -23.10
N PHE A 25 -3.22 -0.61 -23.17
CA PHE A 25 -2.39 -1.41 -22.27
C PHE A 25 -0.90 -1.01 -22.37
N ALA A 26 -0.38 -0.89 -23.59
CA ALA A 26 0.99 -0.44 -23.82
C ALA A 26 1.23 0.94 -23.21
N GLU A 27 0.36 1.91 -23.48
CA GLU A 27 0.45 3.26 -22.90
C GLU A 27 0.42 3.24 -21.36
N ALA A 28 -0.43 2.42 -20.75
CA ALA A 28 -0.51 2.28 -19.30
C ALA A 28 0.81 1.75 -18.69
N ILE A 29 1.49 0.83 -19.35
CA ILE A 29 2.81 0.31 -18.92
C ILE A 29 3.88 1.42 -18.90
N TYR A 30 3.74 2.47 -19.72
CA TYR A 30 4.66 3.60 -19.75
C TYR A 30 4.32 4.72 -18.76
N LYS A 31 3.11 4.74 -18.19
CA LYS A 31 2.69 5.79 -17.25
C LYS A 31 3.36 5.59 -15.88
N PRO A 32 4.02 6.60 -15.32
CA PRO A 32 4.55 6.52 -13.96
C PRO A 32 3.40 6.42 -12.95
N LEU A 33 3.57 5.57 -11.94
CA LEU A 33 2.61 5.46 -10.85
C LEU A 33 2.73 6.67 -9.92
N LYS A 34 1.60 7.29 -9.60
CA LYS A 34 1.54 8.28 -8.51
C LYS A 34 1.73 7.59 -7.16
N GLN A 35 2.28 8.30 -6.18
CA GLN A 35 2.43 7.76 -4.83
C GLN A 35 1.08 7.75 -4.10
N SER A 36 0.56 6.55 -3.80
CA SER A 36 -0.57 6.38 -2.92
C SER A 36 -0.14 5.99 -1.51
N PHE A 37 -0.96 6.37 -0.53
CA PHE A 37 -0.75 6.05 0.86
C PHE A 37 -2.07 5.78 1.56
N ARG A 38 -1.99 5.20 2.76
CA ARG A 38 -3.11 5.09 3.67
C ARG A 38 -2.80 5.72 5.01
N ILE A 39 -3.84 6.23 5.66
CA ILE A 39 -3.78 6.71 7.04
C ILE A 39 -3.82 5.52 8.00
N ASN A 40 -3.00 5.55 9.04
CA ASN A 40 -2.95 4.57 10.10
C ASN A 40 -3.77 5.05 11.31
N THR A 41 -5.01 4.56 11.41
CA THR A 41 -5.94 4.93 12.49
C THR A 41 -5.51 4.43 13.89
N LEU A 42 -4.51 3.54 13.98
CA LEU A 42 -3.90 3.16 15.27
C LEU A 42 -3.06 4.28 15.88
N LYS A 43 -2.67 5.29 15.08
CA LYS A 43 -1.70 6.32 15.45
C LYS A 43 -2.28 7.74 15.44
N GLY A 44 -3.56 7.89 15.17
CA GLY A 44 -4.22 9.18 15.23
C GLY A 44 -5.54 9.23 14.46
N ASP A 45 -6.17 10.38 14.60
CA ASP A 45 -7.40 10.73 13.90
C ASP A 45 -7.12 11.06 12.42
N LYS A 46 -8.01 10.59 11.54
CA LYS A 46 -7.80 10.62 10.10
C LYS A 46 -7.85 12.05 9.56
N GLU A 47 -8.85 12.81 9.98
CA GLU A 47 -9.08 14.18 9.55
C GLU A 47 -7.90 15.08 9.95
N ASN A 48 -7.41 14.94 11.19
CA ASN A 48 -6.24 15.68 11.68
C ASN A 48 -4.95 15.34 10.91
N ILE A 49 -4.69 14.06 10.65
CA ILE A 49 -3.50 13.63 9.88
C ILE A 49 -3.58 14.16 8.45
N LEU A 50 -4.76 14.09 7.83
CA LEU A 50 -4.96 14.58 6.47
C LEU A 50 -4.77 16.10 6.37
N GLU A 51 -5.26 16.86 7.35
CA GLU A 51 -5.03 18.31 7.42
C GLU A 51 -3.54 18.65 7.52
N GLN A 52 -2.79 17.93 8.35
CA GLN A 52 -1.33 18.08 8.45
C GLN A 52 -0.63 17.81 7.13
N LEU A 53 -1.00 16.72 6.44
CA LEU A 53 -0.43 16.35 5.15
C LEU A 53 -0.77 17.37 4.06
N LYS A 54 -1.96 17.97 4.09
CA LYS A 54 -2.37 19.03 3.15
C LYS A 54 -1.53 20.30 3.25
N ASN A 55 -0.82 20.54 4.36
CA ASN A 55 0.16 21.62 4.44
C ASN A 55 1.39 21.37 3.56
N TYR A 56 1.73 20.11 3.28
CA TYR A 56 2.82 19.73 2.38
C TYR A 56 2.31 19.50 0.95
N ASP A 57 1.12 18.92 0.81
CA ASP A 57 0.51 18.55 -0.46
C ASP A 57 -0.98 18.94 -0.48
N PRO A 58 -1.31 20.19 -0.88
CA PRO A 58 -2.69 20.67 -0.96
C PRO A 58 -3.54 19.91 -1.99
N GLU A 59 -2.91 19.19 -2.92
CA GLU A 59 -3.54 18.50 -4.05
C GLU A 59 -3.69 16.98 -3.81
N ILE A 60 -3.70 16.55 -2.54
CA ILE A 60 -4.03 15.17 -2.16
C ILE A 60 -5.42 14.80 -2.68
N ILE A 61 -5.49 13.68 -3.40
CA ILE A 61 -6.73 13.16 -3.99
C ILE A 61 -7.25 12.01 -3.13
N GLU A 62 -8.53 12.06 -2.77
CA GLU A 62 -9.21 10.98 -2.05
C GLU A 62 -9.51 9.79 -2.97
N VAL A 63 -9.49 8.58 -2.41
CA VAL A 63 -9.80 7.35 -3.14
C VAL A 63 -11.24 6.94 -2.83
N PRO A 64 -12.19 7.04 -3.78
CA PRO A 64 -13.63 6.91 -3.49
C PRO A 64 -14.07 5.58 -2.87
N TRP A 65 -13.31 4.51 -3.09
CA TRP A 65 -13.63 3.16 -2.64
C TRP A 65 -12.89 2.75 -1.36
N ASN A 66 -12.07 3.62 -0.76
CA ASN A 66 -11.38 3.34 0.49
C ASN A 66 -11.18 4.61 1.32
N ASP A 67 -11.96 4.72 2.40
CA ASP A 67 -12.02 5.89 3.30
C ASP A 67 -10.70 6.30 3.94
N ASN A 68 -9.69 5.42 3.94
CA ASN A 68 -8.38 5.68 4.52
C ASN A 68 -7.27 5.83 3.47
N ALA A 69 -7.58 5.78 2.17
CA ALA A 69 -6.61 5.83 1.10
C ALA A 69 -6.64 7.13 0.31
N TYR A 70 -5.44 7.56 -0.09
CA TYR A 70 -5.23 8.84 -0.75
C TYR A 70 -4.09 8.73 -1.77
N VAL A 71 -4.09 9.62 -2.75
CA VAL A 71 -3.01 9.77 -3.75
C VAL A 71 -2.36 11.13 -3.56
N SER A 72 -1.05 11.13 -3.33
CA SER A 72 -0.23 12.34 -3.23
C SER A 72 0.29 12.75 -4.60
N GLN A 73 0.47 14.05 -4.83
CA GLN A 73 1.21 14.57 -5.99
C GLN A 73 2.72 14.61 -5.73
N LEU A 74 3.15 14.43 -4.47
CA LEU A 74 4.56 14.38 -4.11
C LEU A 74 5.20 13.04 -4.50
N ASN A 75 6.51 13.07 -4.75
CA ASN A 75 7.33 11.88 -4.98
C ASN A 75 8.19 11.49 -3.77
N ASN A 76 8.18 12.32 -2.72
CA ASN A 76 9.03 12.20 -1.54
C ASN A 76 8.21 12.15 -0.24
N LEU A 77 6.96 11.67 -0.30
CA LEU A 77 6.09 11.58 0.88
C LEU A 77 6.71 10.75 2.02
N GLY A 78 7.61 9.82 1.68
CA GLY A 78 8.37 9.04 2.66
C GLY A 78 9.30 9.87 3.56
N SER A 79 9.55 11.13 3.25
CA SER A 79 10.33 12.04 4.08
C SER A 79 9.49 12.83 5.08
N SER A 80 8.16 12.67 5.08
CA SER A 80 7.27 13.41 5.98
C SER A 80 7.38 12.90 7.43
N LEU A 81 7.01 13.77 8.39
CA LEU A 81 6.98 13.40 9.80
C LEU A 81 5.95 12.29 10.05
N GLU A 82 4.78 12.38 9.41
CA GLU A 82 3.67 11.42 9.50
C GLU A 82 4.11 10.03 9.04
N HIS A 83 4.93 9.96 7.98
CA HIS A 83 5.54 8.69 7.60
C HIS A 83 6.50 8.20 8.68
N PHE A 84 7.40 9.06 9.15
CA PHE A 84 8.41 8.68 10.14
C PHE A 84 7.79 8.14 11.45
N VAL A 85 6.75 8.80 11.97
CA VAL A 85 6.05 8.41 13.20
C VAL A 85 4.98 7.33 12.99
N GLY A 86 4.80 6.86 11.75
CA GLY A 86 3.90 5.76 11.42
C GLY A 86 2.41 6.13 11.36
N GLN A 87 2.07 7.41 11.23
CA GLN A 87 0.70 7.88 10.98
C GLN A 87 0.22 7.59 9.56
N ILE A 88 1.14 7.39 8.61
CA ILE A 88 0.81 6.93 7.26
C ILE A 88 1.69 5.75 6.82
N TYR A 89 1.17 4.99 5.87
CA TYR A 89 1.91 3.96 5.16
C TYR A 89 1.75 4.11 3.64
N ILE A 90 2.88 4.22 2.94
CA ILE A 90 2.93 4.33 1.48
C ILE A 90 2.74 2.93 0.89
N GLN A 91 1.74 2.77 0.04
CA GLN A 91 1.34 1.49 -0.53
C GLN A 91 0.54 1.74 -1.80
N GLU A 92 0.71 0.89 -2.80
CA GLU A 92 -0.15 0.92 -3.99
C GLU A 92 -1.62 0.65 -3.64
N LEU A 93 -2.51 1.38 -4.29
CA LEU A 93 -3.96 1.22 -4.14
C LEU A 93 -4.43 -0.23 -4.33
N THR A 94 -3.93 -0.92 -5.36
CA THR A 94 -4.25 -2.33 -5.63
C THR A 94 -3.87 -3.25 -4.47
N SER A 95 -2.77 -2.95 -3.77
CA SER A 95 -2.34 -3.71 -2.60
C SER A 95 -3.22 -3.48 -1.37
N MET A 96 -4.06 -2.45 -1.35
CA MET A 96 -5.01 -2.18 -0.28
C MET A 96 -6.29 -3.00 -0.39
N ILE A 97 -6.62 -3.51 -1.58
CA ILE A 97 -7.87 -4.23 -1.86
C ILE A 97 -7.97 -5.55 -1.07
N PRO A 98 -6.95 -6.44 -1.03
CA PRO A 98 -7.13 -7.76 -0.44
C PRO A 98 -7.55 -7.73 1.04
N PRO A 99 -6.97 -6.90 1.93
CA PRO A 99 -7.47 -6.75 3.29
C PRO A 99 -8.92 -6.27 3.37
N LEU A 100 -9.36 -5.36 2.49
CA LEU A 100 -10.72 -4.84 2.48
C LEU A 100 -11.76 -5.90 2.10
N VAL A 101 -11.41 -6.80 1.17
CA VAL A 101 -12.31 -7.88 0.72
C VAL A 101 -12.66 -8.85 1.86
N VAL A 102 -11.77 -9.02 2.83
CA VAL A 102 -11.97 -9.92 3.97
C VAL A 102 -12.35 -9.19 5.26
N LYS A 103 -12.72 -7.90 5.19
CA LYS A 103 -12.99 -7.05 6.36
C LYS A 103 -13.99 -7.66 7.35
N ASP A 104 -15.04 -8.30 6.86
CA ASP A 104 -16.12 -8.82 7.71
C ASP A 104 -15.75 -10.11 8.44
N VAL A 105 -14.64 -10.75 8.06
CA VAL A 105 -14.19 -12.02 8.66
C VAL A 105 -12.90 -11.89 9.46
N ILE A 106 -12.23 -10.74 9.45
CA ILE A 106 -10.97 -10.58 10.20
C ILE A 106 -11.20 -10.26 11.68
N ASP A 107 -12.35 -9.68 12.05
CA ASP A 107 -12.63 -9.32 13.43
C ASP A 107 -12.71 -10.56 14.33
N ASN A 108 -11.97 -10.53 15.45
CA ASN A 108 -11.89 -11.60 16.45
C ASN A 108 -11.36 -12.95 15.94
N ASN A 109 -10.81 -13.02 14.74
CA ASN A 109 -10.18 -14.23 14.20
C ASN A 109 -8.66 -14.19 14.31
N THR A 110 -8.03 -15.37 14.24
CA THR A 110 -6.58 -15.48 14.05
C THR A 110 -6.30 -15.47 12.55
N ILE A 111 -5.44 -14.56 12.11
CA ILE A 111 -5.09 -14.39 10.69
C ILE A 111 -3.69 -14.93 10.45
N LEU A 112 -3.53 -15.71 9.38
CA LEU A 112 -2.22 -16.14 8.88
C LEU A 112 -1.92 -15.40 7.57
N ASP A 113 -0.88 -14.57 7.58
CA ASP A 113 -0.32 -13.94 6.38
C ASP A 113 0.97 -14.69 5.98
N CYS A 114 0.86 -15.55 4.97
CA CYS A 114 1.95 -16.44 4.53
C CYS A 114 3.12 -15.71 3.85
N CYS A 115 2.90 -14.49 3.35
CA CYS A 115 3.84 -13.71 2.55
C CYS A 115 3.88 -12.24 3.02
N ALA A 116 3.99 -12.07 4.33
CA ALA A 116 3.76 -10.82 5.03
C ALA A 116 4.77 -9.73 4.65
N ALA A 117 6.05 -10.06 4.45
CA ALA A 117 7.06 -9.03 4.28
C ALA A 117 6.86 -8.26 2.95
N PRO A 118 7.10 -6.92 2.92
CA PRO A 118 7.62 -6.08 3.99
C PRO A 118 6.57 -5.59 5.01
N GLY A 119 5.32 -6.06 4.94
CA GLY A 119 4.31 -5.87 5.99
C GLY A 119 3.11 -5.01 5.58
N SER A 120 3.00 -4.57 4.33
CA SER A 120 1.97 -3.60 3.93
C SER A 120 0.55 -4.11 4.18
N LYS A 121 0.23 -5.35 3.77
CA LYS A 121 -1.10 -5.94 3.96
C LYS A 121 -1.32 -6.36 5.41
N THR A 122 -0.33 -7.00 6.02
CA THR A 122 -0.35 -7.39 7.44
C THR A 122 -0.68 -6.23 8.37
N THR A 123 -0.02 -5.09 8.18
CA THR A 123 -0.23 -3.87 8.99
C THR A 123 -1.57 -3.20 8.70
N GLN A 124 -2.12 -3.38 7.50
CA GLN A 124 -3.47 -2.91 7.18
C GLN A 124 -4.51 -3.75 7.93
N ILE A 125 -4.36 -5.07 7.92
CA ILE A 125 -5.21 -6.00 8.67
C ILE A 125 -5.15 -5.66 10.15
N ALA A 126 -3.96 -5.47 10.72
CA ALA A 126 -3.80 -5.05 12.12
C ALA A 126 -4.55 -3.75 12.46
N GLY A 127 -4.46 -2.75 11.57
CA GLY A 127 -5.21 -1.51 11.69
C GLY A 127 -6.72 -1.71 11.65
N MET A 128 -7.22 -2.56 10.75
CA MET A 128 -8.65 -2.88 10.67
C MET A 128 -9.13 -3.65 11.92
N MET A 129 -8.32 -4.57 12.45
CA MET A 129 -8.57 -5.29 13.69
C MET A 129 -8.42 -4.43 14.95
N GLN A 130 -7.93 -3.19 14.82
CA GLN A 130 -7.66 -2.27 15.93
C GLN A 130 -6.77 -2.91 17.02
N ASN A 131 -5.70 -3.60 16.59
CA ASN A 131 -4.78 -4.34 17.47
C ASN A 131 -5.46 -5.40 18.37
N ARG A 132 -6.60 -5.96 17.96
CA ARG A 132 -7.28 -7.08 18.66
C ARG A 132 -7.06 -8.40 17.91
N GLY A 133 -7.23 -9.53 18.59
CA GLY A 133 -7.02 -10.86 17.99
C GLY A 133 -5.53 -11.18 17.80
N HIS A 134 -5.21 -11.99 16.78
CA HIS A 134 -3.84 -12.43 16.51
C HIS A 134 -3.51 -12.46 15.02
N ILE A 135 -2.31 -12.00 14.66
CA ILE A 135 -1.79 -12.11 13.29
C ILE A 135 -0.47 -12.88 13.29
N ILE A 136 -0.47 -14.03 12.61
CA ILE A 136 0.76 -14.79 12.31
C ILE A 136 1.31 -14.26 10.99
N ALA A 137 2.32 -13.41 11.08
CA ALA A 137 2.99 -12.82 9.91
C ALA A 137 4.24 -13.62 9.53
N ASN A 138 4.18 -14.34 8.41
CA ASN A 138 5.24 -15.22 7.92
C ASN A 138 5.84 -14.72 6.60
N ASP A 139 7.11 -15.00 6.35
CA ASP A 139 7.74 -14.83 5.03
C ASP A 139 8.88 -15.83 4.91
N SER A 140 8.99 -16.50 3.75
CA SER A 140 10.02 -17.52 3.54
C SER A 140 11.45 -16.95 3.53
N ARG A 141 11.61 -15.64 3.29
CA ARG A 141 12.93 -14.99 3.21
C ARG A 141 13.25 -14.26 4.49
N HIS A 142 14.11 -14.86 5.31
CA HIS A 142 14.54 -14.31 6.60
C HIS A 142 15.02 -12.85 6.53
N ALA A 143 15.77 -12.48 5.47
CA ALA A 143 16.27 -11.12 5.29
C ALA A 143 15.15 -10.04 5.25
N ARG A 144 13.94 -10.41 4.81
CA ARG A 144 12.79 -9.49 4.70
C ARG A 144 12.01 -9.35 6.01
N LEU A 145 12.19 -10.28 6.95
CA LEU A 145 11.57 -10.21 8.27
C LEU A 145 12.04 -8.98 9.07
N LYS A 146 13.26 -8.50 8.82
CA LYS A 146 13.76 -7.25 9.42
C LYS A 146 12.90 -6.04 9.01
N SER A 147 12.58 -5.92 7.72
CA SER A 147 11.72 -4.84 7.21
C SER A 147 10.29 -4.99 7.70
N LEU A 148 9.78 -6.23 7.74
CA LEU A 148 8.47 -6.53 8.31
C LEU A 148 8.38 -6.05 9.76
N ARG A 149 9.31 -6.48 10.62
CA ARG A 149 9.35 -6.07 12.03
C ARG A 149 9.46 -4.56 12.19
N GLY A 150 10.36 -3.92 11.45
CA GLY A 150 10.51 -2.46 11.52
C GLY A 150 9.24 -1.69 11.13
N ASN A 151 8.48 -2.19 10.15
CA ASN A 151 7.19 -1.61 9.79
C ASN A 151 6.10 -1.86 10.83
N LEU A 152 6.03 -3.07 11.42
CA LEU A 152 5.10 -3.38 12.51
C LEU A 152 5.36 -2.46 13.72
N ASP A 153 6.62 -2.33 14.13
CA ASP A 153 7.04 -1.49 15.25
C ASP A 153 6.71 -0.01 14.98
N ARG A 154 7.10 0.52 13.81
CA ARG A 154 6.84 1.92 13.42
C ARG A 154 5.35 2.24 13.39
N LEU A 155 4.53 1.34 12.84
CA LEU A 155 3.08 1.53 12.76
C LEU A 155 2.33 1.23 14.05
N GLY A 156 3.01 0.73 15.09
CA GLY A 156 2.41 0.38 16.38
C GLY A 156 1.45 -0.79 16.32
N VAL A 157 1.77 -1.79 15.50
CA VAL A 157 1.05 -3.06 15.47
C VAL A 157 1.47 -3.90 16.68
N THR A 158 0.50 -4.44 17.42
CA THR A 158 0.77 -5.14 18.70
C THR A 158 0.11 -6.52 18.85
N ASN A 159 -0.65 -6.97 17.86
CA ASN A 159 -1.44 -8.21 17.90
C ASN A 159 -0.91 -9.32 16.97
#